data_AF-A0A1H6AH72-F1
#
_entry.id   AF-A0A1H6AH72-F1
#
_cell.length_a   1.000
_cell.length_b   1.000
_cell.length_c   1.000
_cell.angle_alpha   90.00
_cell.angle_beta   90.00
_cell.angle_gamma   90.00
#
_symmetry.space_group_name_H-M   'P 1'
#
loop_
_entity.id
_entity.type
_entity.pdbx_description
1 polymer ?
#
loop_
_entity_poly.entity_id
_entity_poly.type
_entity_poly.pdbx_seq_one_letter_code
_entity_poly.pdbx_strand_id
1 'polypeptide(L)' 'MRVTIARRHFYFHPAEVEKAMNGVAPEPVTGGSVDIGGVRYPLMQVGAVITRQDRRDFNAGEVQRAMQALGFPLHAATSQ' A
#
# COMPACT_ATOMS: atom_id res chain seq x y z
N MET A 1 -1.19 11.91 -7.98
CA MET A 1 -0.42 12.32 -6.79
C MET A 1 1.03 11.87 -6.94
N ARG A 2 2.02 12.70 -6.59
CA ARG A 2 3.42 12.26 -6.51
C ARG A 2 3.69 11.72 -5.11
N VAL A 3 4.18 10.49 -5.01
CA VAL A 3 4.60 9.86 -3.74
C VAL A 3 6.05 9.42 -3.83
N THR A 4 6.70 9.23 -2.69
CA THR A 4 8.07 8.73 -2.62
C THR A 4 8.09 7.43 -1.82
N ILE A 5 8.62 6.36 -2.43
CA ILE A 5 8.79 5.04 -1.82
C ILE A 5 10.19 4.54 -2.20
N ALA A 6 10.95 3.97 -1.26
CA ALA A 6 12.29 3.46 -1.51
C ALA A 6 13.23 4.52 -2.13
N ARG A 7 13.10 5.78 -1.69
CA ARG A 7 13.82 6.95 -2.24
C ARG A 7 13.58 7.23 -3.73
N ARG A 8 12.54 6.63 -4.34
CA ARG A 8 12.14 6.86 -5.73
C ARG A 8 10.78 7.54 -5.78
N HIS A 9 10.59 8.36 -6.81
CA HIS A 9 9.31 9.04 -7.03
C HIS A 9 8.39 8.21 -7.92
N PHE A 10 7.14 8.11 -7.52
CA PHE A 10 6.06 7.50 -8.27
C PHE A 10 4.92 8.49 -8.44
N TYR A 11 4.23 8.38 -9.56
CA TYR A 11 3.00 9.10 -9.81
C TYR A 11 1.88 8.08 -9.84
N PHE A 12 0.98 8.18 -8.86
CA PHE A 12 -0.19 7.30 -8.76
C PHE A 12 -1.48 8.11 -8.75
N HIS A 13 -2.49 7.58 -9.40
CA HIS A 13 -3.88 7.91 -9.19
C HIS A 13 -4.57 6.81 -8.35
N PRO A 14 -5.53 7.12 -7.46
CA PRO A 14 -6.24 6.10 -6.68
C PRO A 14 -6.82 4.97 -7.54
N ALA A 15 -7.44 5.31 -8.68
CA ALA A 15 -7.96 4.33 -9.63
C ALA A 15 -6.89 3.38 -10.21
N GLU A 16 -5.64 3.82 -10.36
CA GLU A 16 -4.55 2.95 -10.82
C GLU A 16 -4.13 1.96 -9.74
N VAL A 17 -4.15 2.39 -8.47
CA VAL A 17 -3.89 1.51 -7.33
C VAL A 17 -4.99 0.45 -7.21
N GLU A 18 -6.27 0.84 -7.29
CA GLU A 18 -7.38 -0.10 -7.28
C GLU A 18 -7.29 -1.11 -8.43
N LYS A 19 -6.99 -0.64 -9.64
CA LYS A 19 -6.79 -1.51 -10.79
C LYS A 19 -5.63 -2.48 -10.60
N ALA A 20 -4.51 -2.03 -10.03
CA ALA A 20 -3.35 -2.87 -9.78
C ALA A 20 -3.60 -3.93 -8.70
N MET A 21 -4.45 -3.62 -7.71
CA MET A 21 -4.80 -4.54 -6.62
C MET A 21 -5.98 -5.46 -6.96
N ASN A 22 -6.73 -5.19 -8.02
CA ASN A 22 -7.86 -6.01 -8.41
C ASN A 22 -7.43 -7.45 -8.74
N GLY A 23 -8.07 -8.43 -8.10
CA GLY A 23 -7.74 -9.85 -8.25
C GLY A 23 -6.48 -10.31 -7.52
N VAL A 24 -5.80 -9.44 -6.78
CA VAL A 24 -4.68 -9.82 -5.92
C VAL A 24 -5.22 -10.47 -4.65
N ALA A 25 -4.81 -11.69 -4.34
CA ALA A 25 -5.21 -12.35 -3.09
C ALA A 25 -4.57 -11.63 -1.87
N PRO A 26 -5.33 -11.23 -0.85
CA PRO A 26 -4.78 -10.57 0.32
C PRO A 26 -3.92 -11.53 1.15
N GLU A 27 -2.76 -11.06 1.56
CA GLU A 27 -1.91 -11.74 2.54
C GLU A 27 -2.45 -11.55 3.97
N PRO A 28 -2.11 -12.45 4.91
CA PRO A 28 -2.47 -12.28 6.32
C PRO A 28 -2.03 -10.92 6.86
N VAL A 29 -2.97 -10.18 7.45
CA VAL A 29 -2.69 -8.87 8.06
C VAL A 29 -2.08 -9.07 9.44
N THR A 30 -0.77 -8.86 9.56
CA THR A 30 -0.02 -8.95 10.82
C THR A 30 0.36 -7.59 11.41
N GLY A 31 -0.02 -6.50 10.74
CA GLY A 31 0.35 -5.14 11.13
C GLY A 31 -0.52 -4.09 10.43
N GLY A 32 0.06 -2.93 10.15
CA GLY A 32 -0.64 -1.84 9.45
C GLY A 32 -1.18 -2.29 8.09
N SER A 33 -2.42 -1.89 7.78
CA SER A 33 -3.12 -2.30 6.57
C SER A 33 -3.94 -1.17 5.97
N VAL A 34 -4.38 -1.38 4.72
CA VAL A 34 -5.16 -0.42 3.93
C VAL A 34 -6.34 -1.15 3.29
N ASP A 35 -7.51 -0.52 3.26
CA ASP A 35 -8.65 -1.05 2.51
C ASP A 35 -8.61 -0.50 1.07
N ILE A 36 -8.63 -1.40 0.08
CA ILE A 36 -8.62 -1.06 -1.35
C ILE A 36 -9.71 -1.89 -2.03
N GLY A 37 -10.69 -1.24 -2.66
CA GLY A 37 -11.81 -1.94 -3.31
C GLY A 37 -12.62 -2.82 -2.35
N GLY A 38 -12.69 -2.47 -1.06
CA GLY A 38 -13.38 -3.25 -0.04
C GLY A 38 -12.61 -4.46 0.51
N VAL A 39 -11.36 -4.66 0.08
CA VAL A 39 -10.48 -5.72 0.58
C VAL A 39 -9.33 -5.11 1.39
N ARG A 40 -9.02 -5.71 2.54
CA ARG A 40 -7.94 -5.27 3.42
C ARG A 40 -6.61 -5.93 3.05
N TYR A 41 -5.60 -5.12 2.77
CA TYR A 41 -4.27 -5.57 2.39
C TYR A 41 -3.20 -5.08 3.36
N PRO A 42 -2.17 -5.89 3.66
CA PRO A 42 -0.96 -5.42 4.32
C PRO A 42 -0.27 -4.33 3.50
N LEU A 43 0.22 -3.28 4.17
CA LEU A 43 0.92 -2.18 3.52
C LEU A 43 2.11 -2.65 2.68
N MET A 44 2.86 -3.63 3.18
CA MET A 44 4.02 -4.18 2.47
C MET A 44 3.63 -4.91 1.18
N GLN A 45 2.47 -5.56 1.15
CA GLN A 45 1.95 -6.20 -0.05
C GLN A 45 1.59 -5.16 -1.10
N VAL A 46 0.81 -4.14 -0.72
CA VAL A 46 0.39 -3.07 -1.63
C VAL A 46 1.59 -2.35 -2.23
N GLY A 47 2.57 -1.99 -1.39
CA GLY A 47 3.81 -1.35 -1.84
C GLY A 47 4.50 -2.16 -2.93
N ALA A 48 4.69 -3.47 -2.70
CA ALA A 48 5.37 -4.34 -3.65
C ALA A 48 4.61 -4.44 -4.99
N VAL A 49 3.28 -4.52 -4.95
CA VAL A 49 2.44 -4.62 -6.15
C VAL A 49 2.52 -3.34 -6.99
N ILE A 50 2.31 -2.17 -6.37
CA ILE A 50 2.16 -0.92 -7.11
C ILE A 50 3.50 -0.34 -7.58
N THR A 51 4.60 -0.59 -6.86
CA THR A 51 5.94 -0.10 -7.24
C THR A 51 6.74 -1.13 -8.04
N ARG A 52 6.35 -2.41 -7.96
CA ARG A 52 7.13 -3.57 -8.47
C ARG A 52 8.54 -3.65 -7.87
N GLN A 53 8.76 -3.07 -6.70
CA GLN A 53 10.03 -3.13 -5.99
C GLN A 53 10.06 -4.30 -5.00
N ASP A 54 11.27 -4.69 -4.61
CA ASP A 54 11.46 -5.68 -3.56
C ASP A 54 11.04 -5.09 -2.21
N ARG A 55 10.39 -5.90 -1.36
CA ARG A 55 9.95 -5.46 -0.03
C ARG A 55 11.10 -5.02 0.88
N ARG A 56 12.35 -5.41 0.57
CA ARG A 56 13.55 -4.98 1.28
C ARG A 56 13.92 -3.51 1.00
N ASP A 57 13.37 -2.91 -0.05
CA ASP A 57 13.73 -1.55 -0.49
C ASP A 57 12.93 -0.46 0.22
N PHE A 58 11.81 -0.80 0.86
CA PHE A 58 10.92 0.15 1.53
C PHE A 58 10.32 -0.44 2.80
N ASN A 59 9.67 0.40 3.60
CA ASN A 59 8.95 -0.01 4.80
C ASN A 59 7.46 0.34 4.75
N ALA A 60 6.68 -0.26 5.66
CA ALA A 60 5.24 -0.05 5.75
C ALA A 60 4.86 1.41 5.96
N GLY A 61 5.68 2.20 6.66
CA GLY A 61 5.45 3.62 6.91
C GLY A 61 5.52 4.48 5.65
N GLU A 62 6.41 4.15 4.70
CA GLU A 62 6.45 4.81 3.39
C GLU A 62 5.16 4.54 2.60
N VAL A 63 4.73 3.27 2.56
CA VAL A 63 3.49 2.90 1.86
C VAL A 63 2.27 3.52 2.54
N GLN A 64 2.23 3.54 3.88
CA GLN A 64 1.15 4.17 4.65
C GLN A 64 0.99 5.64 4.25
N ARG A 65 2.07 6.42 4.22
CA ARG A 65 2.04 7.83 3.82
C ARG A 65 1.57 8.00 2.38
N ALA A 66 2.01 7.11 1.48
CA ALA A 66 1.56 7.13 0.09
C ALA A 66 0.05 6.86 -0.03
N MET A 67 -0.46 5.84 0.67
CA MET A 67 -1.89 5.50 0.67
C MET A 67 -2.74 6.59 1.33
N GLN A 68 -2.25 7.19 2.42
CA GLN A 68 -2.90 8.34 3.08
C GLN A 68 -2.99 9.54 2.12
N ALA A 69 -1.92 9.86 1.41
CA ALA A 69 -1.90 10.96 0.44
C ALA A 69 -2.83 10.71 -0.77
N LEU A 70 -3.12 9.44 -1.07
CA LEU A 70 -4.08 9.03 -2.10
C LEU A 70 -5.52 8.93 -1.58
N GLY A 71 -5.75 9.12 -0.27
CA GLY A 71 -7.08 9.10 0.34
C GLY A 71 -7.61 7.71 0.68
N PHE A 72 -6.76 6.68 0.73
CA PHE A 72 -7.21 5.34 1.10
C PHE A 72 -7.42 5.18 2.62
N PRO A 73 -8.44 4.41 3.06
CA PRO A 73 -8.66 4.10 4.47
C PRO A 73 -7.52 3.24 5.03
N LEU A 74 -6.96 3.67 6.16
CA LEU A 74 -5.84 2.99 6.83
C LEU A 74 -6.28 2.42 8.17
N HIS A 75 -5.68 1.29 8.53
CA HIS A 75 -5.87 0.63 9.82
C HIS A 75 -4.51 0.46 10.49
N ALA A 76 -4.43 0.93 11.74
CA ALA A 76 -3.25 0.71 12.57
C ALA A 76 -3.06 -0.79 12.86
N ALA A 77 -1.82 -1.21 13.10
CA ALA A 77 -1.58 -2.53 13.67
C ALA A 77 -2.31 -2.58 15.02
N THR A 78 -3.31 -3.45 15.15
CA THR A 78 -3.83 -3.79 16.47
C THR A 78 -2.78 -4.65 17.13
N SER A 79 -1.92 -4.04 17.94
CA SER A 79 -1.14 -4.77 18.93
C SER A 79 -2.14 -5.44 19.87
N GLN A 80 -2.29 -6.77 19.77
CA GLN A 80 -2.88 -7.58 20.82
C GLN A 80 -1.77 -8.10 21.72
#